data_AF-A0A031JPZ0-F1
#
_entry.id   AF-A0A031JPZ0-F1
#
_cell.length_a   1.000
_cell.length_b   1.000
_cell.length_c   1.000
_cell.angle_alpha   90.00
_cell.angle_beta   90.00
_cell.angle_gamma   90.00
#
_symmetry.space_group_name_H-M   'P 1'
#
loop_
_entity.id
_entity.type
_entity.pdbx_description
1 polymer ?
#
loop_
_entity_poly.entity_id
_entity_poly.type
_entity_poly.pdbx_seq_one_letter_code
_entity_poly.pdbx_strand_id
1 'polypeptide(L)' 'MMDPKQMTDKQLVDEWDKVEDGENLTDFEQAVLDEIERRNIDL' A
#
# COMPACT_ATOMS: atom_id res chain seq x y z
N MET A 1 7.20 1.40 -11.20
CA MET A 1 6.17 1.84 -10.24
C MET A 1 6.77 2.93 -9.36
N MET A 2 5.95 3.86 -8.86
CA MET A 2 6.40 4.89 -7.92
C MET A 2 6.75 4.22 -6.59
N ASP A 3 7.77 4.70 -5.87
CA ASP A 3 8.10 4.20 -4.53
C ASP A 3 6.95 4.54 -3.56
N PRO A 4 6.34 3.57 -2.85
CA PRO A 4 5.29 3.83 -1.86
C PRO A 4 5.64 4.90 -0.83
N LYS A 5 6.93 5.05 -0.47
CA LYS A 5 7.38 6.10 0.46
C LYS A 5 7.17 7.51 -0.06
N GLN A 6 7.05 7.69 -1.38
CA GLN A 6 6.78 8.97 -2.02
C GLN A 6 5.29 9.20 -2.30
N MET A 7 4.44 8.22 -2.03
CA MET A 7 2.99 8.34 -2.20
C MET A 7 2.37 9.13 -1.04
N THR A 8 1.30 9.86 -1.38
CA THR A 8 0.39 10.42 -0.37
C THR A 8 -0.43 9.31 0.28
N ASP A 9 -0.97 9.57 1.46
CA ASP A 9 -1.78 8.59 2.20
C ASP A 9 -2.99 8.15 1.37
N LYS A 10 -3.63 9.09 0.66
CA LYS A 10 -4.72 8.75 -0.28
C LYS A 10 -4.27 7.78 -1.38
N GLN A 11 -3.09 7.98 -1.96
CA GLN A 11 -2.60 7.09 -3.01
C GLN A 11 -2.27 5.70 -2.46
N LEU A 12 -1.73 5.61 -1.24
CA LEU A 12 -1.48 4.33 -0.59
C LEU A 12 -2.78 3.55 -0.37
N VAL A 13 -3.81 4.21 0.16
CA VAL A 13 -5.14 3.60 0.32
C VAL A 13 -5.74 3.21 -1.04
N ASP A 14 -5.71 4.11 -2.03
CA ASP A 14 -6.25 3.82 -3.36
C ASP A 14 -5.51 2.65 -4.05
N GLU A 15 -4.21 2.44 -3.79
CA GLU A 15 -3.49 1.25 -4.28
C GLU A 15 -3.84 -0.01 -3.46
N TRP A 16 -4.00 0.10 -2.15
CA TRP A 16 -4.44 -1.02 -1.31
C TRP A 16 -5.86 -1.50 -1.67
N ASP A 17 -6.77 -0.59 -2.00
CA ASP A 17 -8.13 -0.90 -2.45
C ASP A 17 -8.19 -1.70 -3.76
N LYS A 18 -7.09 -1.73 -4.53
CA LYS A 18 -6.99 -2.51 -5.77
C LYS A 18 -6.45 -3.92 -5.54
N VAL A 19 -5.95 -4.24 -4.34
CA VAL A 19 -5.42 -5.56 -4.03
C VAL A 19 -6.57 -6.57 -4.03
N GLU A 20 -6.51 -7.54 -4.93
CA GLU A 20 -7.55 -8.56 -5.08
C GLU A 20 -7.31 -9.80 -4.20
N ASP A 21 -6.03 -10.09 -3.89
CA ASP A 21 -5.62 -11.25 -3.08
C ASP A 21 -4.66 -10.81 -1.96
N GLY A 22 -5.23 -10.53 -0.78
CA GLY A 22 -4.47 -10.16 0.41
C GLY A 22 -3.61 -11.28 1.01
N GLU A 23 -3.73 -12.52 0.53
CA GLU A 23 -2.90 -13.64 0.99
C GLU A 23 -1.66 -13.84 0.12
N ASN A 24 -1.65 -13.33 -1.12
CA ASN A 24 -0.54 -13.44 -2.08
C ASN A 24 -0.17 -12.08 -2.69
N LEU A 25 0.33 -11.18 -1.85
CA LEU A 25 0.78 -9.85 -2.29
C LEU A 25 2.00 -9.94 -3.20
N THR A 26 2.01 -9.12 -4.25
CA THR A 26 3.23 -8.81 -5.00
C THR A 26 4.18 -7.96 -4.17
N ASP A 27 5.46 -7.89 -4.57
CA ASP A 27 6.47 -7.05 -3.92
C ASP A 27 6.04 -5.58 -3.78
N PHE A 28 5.28 -5.08 -4.76
CA PHE A 28 4.79 -3.71 -4.74
C PHE A 28 3.64 -3.54 -3.73
N GLU A 29 2.67 -4.46 -3.71
CA GLU A 29 1.53 -4.40 -2.79
C GLU A 29 1.98 -4.58 -1.34
N GLN A 30 2.95 -5.47 -1.09
CA GLN A 30 3.57 -5.59 0.23
C GLN A 30 4.25 -4.27 0.64
N ALA A 31 4.98 -3.60 -0.27
CA ALA A 31 5.60 -2.31 0.04
C ALA A 31 4.58 -1.18 0.27
N VAL A 32 3.40 -1.25 -0.35
CA VAL A 32 2.27 -0.34 -0.07
C VAL A 32 1.72 -0.60 1.34
N LEU A 33 1.46 -1.87 1.68
CA LEU A 33 0.97 -2.26 3.01
C LEU A 33 1.96 -1.86 4.12
N ASP A 34 3.24 -2.16 3.95
CA ASP A 34 4.29 -1.79 4.90
C ASP A 34 4.32 -0.28 5.17
N GLU A 35 4.10 0.53 4.12
CA GLU A 35 4.10 1.98 4.25
C GLU A 35 2.84 2.52 4.94
N ILE A 36 1.68 1.90 4.68
CA ILE A 36 0.42 2.18 5.38
C ILE A 36 0.57 1.90 6.88
N GLU A 37 1.09 0.72 7.23
CA GLU A 37 1.33 0.32 8.62
C GLU A 37 2.35 1.25 9.30
N ARG A 38 3.45 1.57 8.62
CA ARG A 38 4.49 2.49 9.15
C ARG A 38 3.93 3.87 9.47
N ARG A 39 2.95 4.35 8.68
CA ARG A 39 2.30 5.65 8.87
C ARG A 39 1.10 5.61 9.82
N ASN A 40 0.65 4.42 10.24
CA ASN A 40 -0.59 4.21 10.97
C ASN A 40 -1.80 4.84 10.24
N ILE A 41 -1.89 4.63 8.93
CA ILE A 41 -3.07 5.05 8.14
C ILE A 41 -4.22 4.10 8.48
N ASP A 42 -5.39 4.65 8.76
CA ASP A 42 -6.62 3.89 9.00
C ASP A 42 -7.18 3.40 7.65
N LEU A 43 -7.36 2.08 7.53
CA LEU A 43 -7.83 1.39 6.31
C LEU A 43 -9.32 1.04 6.38
#